data_AF-A0A109FB38-F1
#
_entry.id   AF-A0A109FB38-F1
#
_cell.length_a   1.000
_cell.length_b   1.000
_cell.length_c   1.000
_cell.angle_alpha   90.00
_cell.angle_beta   90.00
_cell.angle_gamma   90.00
#
_symmetry.space_group_name_H-M   'P 1'
#
loop_
_entity.id
_entity.type
_entity.pdbx_description
1 polymer ?
#
loop_
_entity_poly.entity_id
_entity_poly.type
_entity_poly.pdbx_seq_one_letter_code
_entity_poly.pdbx_strand_id
1 'polypeptide(L)'
;MGLSDLFANATNALVPPPVPPKSEADLDRSKDEIRNKELESRHHEDIQARKSAELHVRELEDVIALKNGMFDALERQIVLLEKHVANLQRKEAELNALRAEQAEQPVSASDVAHRYEQLSDLFTRLQDTLTCPVCYEPFGRGQAVSLQCGHTFCQTCYSEWEHRHVEAWKVSPQQGVYLGPECPECRTTDVRRGRVRIYSLEEVVRLVERGKREIAAHPYTPAIQDAIQPITGTDLLLRHQHVAKHDGDTNDDDDHAQSATAVTATSQLTGAERDLIILDADRDDPVVMDLAQTQEITLEDPEDPATAAVTAPADASIQGAASRPSAAPAGDEAPQHPVRTLCDTPLSSAAAADSEDTISAPMPASPPPPAVGPASSDSTPSSTTTLPSTDASRLSLEETYLRERAAARARAREAELRLEAEMAARRAEEEEREAREAREQLLVERGRRPYAVGGAIRETP
;
A
#
# COMPACT_ATOMS: atom_id res chain seq x y z
N MET A 1 45.62 21.79 -37.48
CA MET A 1 46.85 22.34 -38.12
C MET A 1 48.04 21.57 -37.55
N GLY A 2 49.04 21.16 -38.34
CA GLY A 2 50.14 20.34 -37.80
C GLY A 2 51.28 19.97 -38.75
N LEU A 3 52.28 20.85 -38.85
CA LEU A 3 53.73 20.56 -39.01
C LEU A 3 54.28 19.67 -40.16
N SER A 4 53.48 19.06 -41.03
CA SER A 4 54.02 18.14 -42.08
C SER A 4 54.73 18.82 -43.27
N ASP A 5 54.45 20.09 -43.57
CA ASP A 5 54.76 20.71 -44.87
C ASP A 5 56.18 21.31 -45.04
N LEU A 6 57.12 21.04 -44.14
CA LEU A 6 58.39 21.79 -44.04
C LEU A 6 59.63 21.15 -44.70
N PHE A 7 59.54 19.95 -45.30
CA PHE A 7 60.72 19.22 -45.81
C PHE A 7 60.55 18.61 -47.22
N ALA A 8 60.31 19.45 -48.24
CA ALA A 8 60.21 18.99 -49.63
C ALA A 8 60.66 20.01 -50.71
N ASN A 9 61.69 20.85 -50.46
CA ASN A 9 62.15 21.84 -51.46
C ASN A 9 63.68 22.06 -51.48
N ALA A 10 64.45 21.03 -51.82
CA ALA A 10 65.92 21.11 -51.94
C ALA A 10 66.53 20.00 -52.82
N THR A 11 66.11 19.88 -54.09
CA THR A 11 66.69 18.89 -55.03
C THR A 11 67.25 19.55 -56.29
N ASN A 12 68.57 19.46 -56.43
CA ASN A 12 69.41 20.13 -57.43
C ASN A 12 68.92 20.03 -58.88
N ALA A 13 69.02 21.14 -59.61
CA ALA A 13 68.98 21.15 -61.07
C ALA A 13 70.25 20.50 -61.65
N LEU A 14 70.13 19.25 -62.11
CA LEU A 14 71.14 18.55 -62.89
C LEU A 14 70.59 18.36 -64.31
N VAL A 15 71.20 19.06 -65.27
CA VAL A 15 70.75 19.06 -66.68
C VAL A 15 71.03 17.69 -67.31
N PRO A 16 70.02 16.95 -67.80
CA PRO A 16 70.24 15.67 -68.46
C PRO A 16 70.90 15.86 -69.84
N PRO A 17 71.76 14.92 -70.29
CA PRO A 17 72.40 14.98 -71.60
C PRO A 17 71.40 14.79 -72.75
N PRO A 18 71.71 15.27 -73.97
CA PRO A 18 70.82 15.17 -75.12
C PRO A 18 70.59 13.71 -75.54
N VAL A 19 69.33 13.30 -75.57
CA VAL A 19 68.89 11.96 -75.96
C VAL A 19 68.79 11.86 -77.50
N PRO A 20 69.27 10.78 -78.15
CA PRO A 20 69.15 10.60 -79.60
C PRO A 20 67.68 10.49 -80.07
N PRO A 21 67.39 10.79 -81.34
CA PRO A 21 66.03 10.68 -81.88
C PRO A 21 65.54 9.23 -81.84
N LYS A 22 64.35 9.03 -81.26
CA LYS A 22 63.64 7.75 -81.25
C LYS A 22 63.16 7.38 -82.66
N SER A 23 63.01 6.08 -82.93
CA SER A 23 62.44 5.59 -84.19
C SER A 23 60.91 5.68 -84.18
N GLU A 24 60.27 5.66 -85.35
CA GLU A 24 58.79 5.65 -85.44
C GLU A 24 58.17 4.44 -84.72
N ALA A 25 58.86 3.28 -84.73
CA ALA A 25 58.42 2.09 -84.00
C ALA A 25 58.41 2.27 -82.47
N ASP A 26 59.21 3.18 -81.92
CA ASP A 26 59.18 3.52 -80.50
C ASP A 26 57.99 4.43 -80.15
N LEU A 27 57.46 5.20 -81.12
CA LEU A 27 56.34 6.12 -80.92
C LEU A 27 55.01 5.36 -80.80
N ASP A 28 54.73 4.41 -81.69
CA ASP A 28 53.52 3.60 -81.60
C ASP A 28 53.54 2.71 -80.34
N ARG A 29 54.69 2.12 -79.99
CA ARG A 29 54.85 1.37 -78.75
C ARG A 29 54.62 2.25 -77.51
N SER A 30 55.12 3.49 -77.52
CA SER A 30 54.85 4.47 -76.45
C SER A 30 53.38 4.90 -76.40
N LYS A 31 52.65 4.86 -77.52
CA LYS A 31 51.23 5.24 -77.61
C LYS A 31 50.31 4.17 -77.04
N ASP A 32 50.59 2.90 -77.32
CA ASP A 32 49.89 1.78 -76.67
C ASP A 32 50.22 1.69 -75.18
N GLU A 33 51.46 1.98 -74.75
CA GLU A 33 51.78 2.13 -73.33
C GLU A 33 50.98 3.23 -72.64
N ILE A 34 50.81 4.40 -73.27
CA ILE A 34 49.98 5.50 -72.73
C ILE A 34 48.52 5.06 -72.63
N ARG A 35 47.97 4.43 -73.67
CA ARG A 35 46.60 3.94 -73.69
C ARG A 35 46.35 2.85 -72.64
N ASN A 36 47.31 1.96 -72.43
CA ASN A 36 47.21 0.94 -71.38
C ASN A 36 47.27 1.56 -69.98
N LYS A 37 48.16 2.53 -69.74
CA LYS A 37 48.21 3.30 -68.48
C LYS A 37 46.92 4.08 -68.22
N GLU A 38 46.27 4.61 -69.27
CA GLU A 38 44.98 5.29 -69.15
C GLU A 38 43.84 4.31 -68.79
N LEU A 39 43.85 3.10 -69.37
CA LEU A 39 42.92 2.02 -68.99
C LEU A 39 43.17 1.53 -67.55
N GLU A 40 44.43 1.40 -67.13
CA GLU A 40 44.82 1.06 -65.76
C GLU A 40 44.41 2.14 -64.75
N SER A 41 44.54 3.43 -65.10
CA SER A 41 44.06 4.56 -64.28
C SER A 41 42.54 4.50 -64.10
N ARG A 42 41.79 4.45 -65.21
CA ARG A 42 40.32 4.34 -65.19
C ARG A 42 39.85 3.12 -64.39
N HIS A 43 40.49 1.96 -64.54
CA HIS A 43 40.16 0.78 -63.76
C HIS A 43 40.48 0.93 -62.26
N HIS A 44 41.55 1.65 -61.93
CA HIS A 44 41.87 1.99 -60.54
C HIS A 44 40.86 2.98 -59.94
N GLU A 45 40.43 3.98 -60.71
CA GLU A 45 39.37 4.94 -60.37
C GLU A 45 38.03 4.23 -60.15
N ASP A 46 37.63 3.31 -61.04
CA ASP A 46 36.43 2.46 -60.88
C ASP A 46 36.51 1.61 -59.59
N ILE A 47 37.68 1.04 -59.28
CA ILE A 47 37.91 0.27 -58.04
C ILE A 47 37.83 1.17 -56.80
N GLN A 48 38.34 2.40 -56.85
CA GLN A 48 38.22 3.37 -55.75
C GLN A 48 36.77 3.82 -55.55
N ALA A 49 36.07 4.19 -56.62
CA ALA A 49 34.67 4.59 -56.59
C ALA A 49 33.78 3.47 -56.04
N ARG A 50 33.99 2.22 -56.49
CA ARG A 50 33.32 1.05 -55.95
C ARG A 50 33.59 0.86 -54.46
N LYS A 51 34.84 0.95 -54.00
CA LYS A 51 35.19 0.84 -52.57
C LYS A 51 34.55 1.96 -51.74
N SER A 52 34.48 3.18 -52.28
CA SER A 52 33.81 4.30 -51.61
C SER A 52 32.30 4.07 -51.49
N ALA A 53 31.65 3.49 -52.51
CA ALA A 53 30.25 3.11 -52.45
C ALA A 53 30.00 1.95 -51.47
N GLU A 54 30.87 0.92 -51.45
CA GLU A 54 30.81 -0.20 -50.50
C GLU A 54 31.02 0.25 -49.05
N LEU A 55 31.82 1.31 -48.80
CA LEU A 55 31.94 1.93 -47.48
C LEU A 55 30.67 2.73 -47.11
N HIS A 56 30.17 3.57 -48.01
CA HIS A 56 28.98 4.38 -47.73
C HIS A 56 27.71 3.54 -47.51
N VAL A 57 27.59 2.38 -48.17
CA VAL A 57 26.52 1.42 -47.86
C VAL A 57 26.61 0.93 -46.41
N ARG A 58 27.81 0.62 -45.90
CA ARG A 58 27.99 0.23 -44.48
C ARG A 58 27.67 1.36 -43.51
N GLU A 59 28.09 2.59 -43.82
CA GLU A 59 27.73 3.77 -43.02
C GLU A 59 26.20 3.93 -42.91
N LEU A 60 25.47 3.67 -44.01
CA LEU A 60 24.01 3.69 -44.01
C LEU A 60 23.40 2.48 -43.28
N GLU A 61 23.99 1.29 -43.38
CA GLU A 61 23.59 0.09 -42.62
C GLU A 61 23.76 0.32 -41.10
N ASP A 62 24.89 0.89 -40.67
CA ASP A 62 25.16 1.26 -39.27
C ASP A 62 24.20 2.34 -38.76
N VAL A 63 23.89 3.37 -39.57
CA VAL A 63 22.90 4.40 -39.24
C VAL A 63 21.48 3.81 -39.14
N ILE A 64 21.12 2.85 -40.00
CA ILE A 64 19.84 2.14 -39.91
C ILE A 64 19.79 1.26 -38.65
N ALA A 65 20.87 0.55 -38.31
CA ALA A 65 20.95 -0.26 -37.09
C ALA A 65 20.83 0.60 -35.82
N LEU A 66 21.56 1.72 -35.75
CA LEU A 66 21.47 2.69 -34.65
C LEU A 66 20.06 3.27 -34.53
N LYS A 67 19.46 3.70 -35.65
CA LYS A 67 18.09 4.20 -35.70
C LYS A 67 17.11 3.17 -35.13
N ASN A 68 17.18 1.92 -35.58
CA ASN A 68 16.27 0.86 -35.12
C ASN A 68 16.44 0.62 -33.60
N GLY A 69 17.68 0.56 -33.10
CA GLY A 69 17.94 0.44 -31.65
C GLY A 69 17.39 1.60 -30.81
N MET A 70 17.30 2.81 -31.38
CA MET A 70 16.60 3.94 -30.74
C MET A 70 15.08 3.78 -30.73
N PHE A 71 14.47 3.24 -31.80
CA PHE A 71 13.04 2.91 -31.79
C PHE A 71 12.72 1.79 -30.78
N ASP A 72 13.51 0.71 -30.75
CA ASP A 72 13.38 -0.38 -29.77
C ASP A 72 13.48 0.14 -28.33
N ALA A 73 14.29 1.17 -28.07
CA ALA A 73 14.40 1.82 -26.76
C ALA A 73 13.16 2.67 -26.42
N LEU A 74 12.66 3.46 -27.37
CA LEU A 74 11.45 4.27 -27.21
C LEU A 74 10.19 3.42 -27.01
N GLU A 75 10.03 2.33 -27.76
CA GLU A 75 8.89 1.41 -27.59
C GLU A 75 8.87 0.77 -26.19
N ARG A 76 10.03 0.34 -25.68
CA ARG A 76 10.16 -0.13 -24.29
C ARG A 76 9.83 0.96 -23.27
N GLN A 77 10.20 2.21 -23.53
CA GLN A 77 9.86 3.34 -22.67
C GLN A 77 8.35 3.65 -22.68
N ILE A 78 7.68 3.54 -23.83
CA ILE A 78 6.22 3.69 -23.97
C ILE A 78 5.50 2.62 -23.14
N VAL A 79 5.85 1.34 -23.30
CA VAL A 79 5.23 0.23 -22.55
C VAL A 79 5.43 0.38 -21.02
N LEU A 80 6.57 0.91 -20.58
CA LEU A 80 6.79 1.23 -19.17
C LEU A 80 5.88 2.39 -18.70
N LEU A 81 5.76 3.46 -19.48
CA LEU A 81 4.87 4.59 -19.16
C LEU A 81 3.39 4.17 -19.11
N GLU A 82 2.93 3.35 -20.06
CA GLU A 82 1.58 2.78 -20.06
C GLU A 82 1.32 1.96 -18.80
N LYS A 83 2.27 1.10 -18.39
CA LYS A 83 2.22 0.34 -17.14
C LYS A 83 2.16 1.25 -15.90
N HIS A 84 2.88 2.38 -15.91
CA HIS A 84 2.80 3.37 -14.83
C HIS A 84 1.45 4.09 -14.79
N VAL A 85 0.89 4.50 -15.94
CA VAL A 85 -0.44 5.13 -16.04
C VAL A 85 -1.53 4.17 -15.55
N ALA A 86 -1.52 2.90 -15.96
CA ALA A 86 -2.48 1.90 -15.49
C ALA A 86 -2.39 1.65 -13.97
N ASN A 87 -1.19 1.75 -13.38
CA ASN A 87 -1.02 1.64 -11.92
C ASN A 87 -1.56 2.89 -11.18
N LEU A 88 -1.32 4.09 -11.72
CA LEU A 88 -1.87 5.33 -11.18
C LEU A 88 -3.41 5.35 -11.25
N GLN A 89 -4.00 4.91 -12.37
CA GLN A 89 -5.45 4.76 -12.51
C GLN A 89 -6.04 3.77 -11.49
N ARG A 90 -5.36 2.64 -11.22
CA ARG A 90 -5.77 1.70 -10.17
C ARG A 90 -5.75 2.37 -8.79
N LYS A 91 -4.71 3.15 -8.48
CA LYS A 91 -4.62 3.88 -7.20
C LYS A 91 -5.60 5.05 -7.09
N GLU A 92 -5.96 5.69 -8.19
CA GLU A 92 -7.05 6.66 -8.22
C GLU A 92 -8.42 6.00 -7.95
N ALA A 93 -8.69 4.84 -8.56
CA ALA A 93 -9.89 4.06 -8.29
C ALA A 93 -9.97 3.60 -6.83
N GLU A 94 -8.86 3.12 -6.25
CA GLU A 94 -8.73 2.75 -4.84
C GLU A 94 -9.02 3.93 -3.90
N LEU A 95 -8.44 5.10 -4.17
CA LEU A 95 -8.72 6.33 -3.40
C LEU A 95 -10.17 6.81 -3.57
N ASN A 96 -10.78 6.61 -4.74
CA ASN A 96 -12.18 6.99 -4.98
C ASN A 96 -13.16 6.03 -4.30
N ALA A 97 -12.84 4.73 -4.20
CA ALA A 97 -13.59 3.77 -3.39
C ALA A 97 -13.54 4.14 -1.90
N LEU A 98 -12.34 4.38 -1.35
CA LEU A 98 -12.17 4.81 0.05
C LEU A 98 -12.90 6.13 0.37
N ARG A 99 -12.97 7.07 -0.59
CA ARG A 99 -13.77 8.31 -0.46
C ARG A 99 -15.27 8.05 -0.50
N ALA A 100 -15.74 7.04 -1.24
CA ALA A 100 -17.15 6.63 -1.25
C ALA A 100 -17.54 5.96 0.08
N GLU A 101 -16.72 5.02 0.58
CA GLU A 101 -16.90 4.40 1.89
C GLU A 101 -16.92 5.46 3.02
N GLN A 102 -16.02 6.44 2.98
CA GLN A 102 -16.01 7.57 3.92
C GLN A 102 -17.23 8.50 3.78
N ALA A 103 -17.87 8.56 2.61
CA ALA A 103 -19.09 9.33 2.39
C ALA A 103 -20.35 8.59 2.84
N GLU A 104 -20.36 7.25 2.79
CA GLU A 104 -21.41 6.39 3.37
C GLU A 104 -21.30 6.31 4.90
N GLN A 105 -20.06 6.27 5.43
CA GLN A 105 -19.76 6.29 6.85
C GLN A 105 -19.00 7.58 7.23
N PRO A 106 -19.66 8.74 7.25
CA PRO A 106 -19.05 10.01 7.63
C PRO A 106 -18.78 10.04 9.14
N VAL A 107 -17.69 9.40 9.57
CA VAL A 107 -17.20 9.48 10.95
C VAL A 107 -16.77 10.92 11.20
N SER A 108 -17.64 11.72 11.83
CA SER A 108 -17.34 13.13 12.04
C SER A 108 -16.20 13.28 13.05
N ALA A 109 -15.47 14.40 12.99
CA ALA A 109 -14.46 14.71 13.99
C ALA A 109 -15.04 14.71 15.42
N SER A 110 -16.34 15.03 15.57
CA SER A 110 -17.07 14.93 16.84
C SER A 110 -17.30 13.48 17.28
N ASP A 111 -17.56 12.54 16.35
CA ASP A 111 -17.72 11.12 16.68
C ASP A 111 -16.39 10.49 17.09
N VAL A 112 -15.29 10.86 16.43
CA VAL A 112 -13.94 10.41 16.82
C VAL A 112 -13.58 10.94 18.20
N ALA A 113 -13.78 12.24 18.44
CA ALA A 113 -13.53 12.87 19.74
C ALA A 113 -14.38 12.22 20.84
N HIS A 114 -15.67 12.02 20.62
CA HIS A 114 -16.56 11.42 21.61
C HIS A 114 -16.23 9.95 21.90
N ARG A 115 -15.84 9.17 20.88
CA ARG A 115 -15.33 7.79 21.09
C ARG A 115 -14.00 7.78 21.86
N TYR A 116 -13.12 8.75 21.62
CA TYR A 116 -11.88 8.90 22.38
C TYR A 116 -12.15 9.26 23.85
N GLU A 117 -13.07 10.19 24.12
CA GLU A 117 -13.55 10.51 25.47
C GLU A 117 -14.09 9.26 26.17
N GLN A 118 -15.02 8.52 25.55
CA GLN A 118 -15.57 7.28 26.11
C GLN A 118 -14.50 6.24 26.44
N LEU A 119 -13.48 6.08 25.57
CA LEU A 119 -12.36 5.16 25.79
C LEU A 119 -11.43 5.65 26.91
N SER A 120 -11.20 6.96 27.03
CA SER A 120 -10.40 7.55 28.11
C SER A 120 -11.08 7.42 29.47
N ASP A 121 -12.40 7.62 29.50
CA ASP A 121 -13.27 7.37 30.66
C ASP A 121 -13.21 5.90 31.11
N LEU A 122 -13.34 4.97 30.16
CA LEU A 122 -13.25 3.52 30.42
C LEU A 122 -11.85 3.13 30.91
N PHE A 123 -10.79 3.66 30.29
CA PHE A 123 -9.40 3.42 30.69
C PHE A 123 -9.08 3.98 32.07
N THR A 124 -9.72 5.09 32.47
CA THR A 124 -9.60 5.65 33.83
C THR A 124 -10.28 4.75 34.85
N ARG A 125 -11.55 4.36 34.62
CA ARG A 125 -12.28 3.44 35.50
C ARG A 125 -11.57 2.08 35.65
N LEU A 126 -10.95 1.58 34.58
CA LEU A 126 -10.12 0.38 34.63
C LEU A 126 -8.88 0.56 35.52
N GLN A 127 -8.20 1.72 35.50
CA GLN A 127 -7.09 1.99 36.41
C GLN A 127 -7.53 1.98 37.87
N ASP A 128 -8.68 2.57 38.19
CA ASP A 128 -9.20 2.62 39.56
C ASP A 128 -9.43 1.21 40.12
N THR A 129 -9.99 0.31 39.31
CA THR A 129 -10.17 -1.13 39.66
C THR A 129 -8.85 -1.92 39.78
N LEU A 130 -7.72 -1.33 39.40
CA LEU A 130 -6.37 -1.91 39.49
C LEU A 130 -5.52 -1.23 40.57
N THR A 131 -6.17 -0.53 41.52
CA THR A 131 -5.54 -0.02 42.75
C THR A 131 -5.77 -0.95 43.93
N CYS A 132 -4.83 -0.96 44.88
CA CYS A 132 -5.01 -1.68 46.13
C CYS A 132 -5.89 -0.88 47.10
N PRO A 133 -7.00 -1.43 47.64
CA PRO A 133 -7.92 -0.71 48.52
C PRO A 133 -7.35 -0.36 49.92
N VAL A 134 -6.10 -0.78 50.22
CA VAL A 134 -5.43 -0.50 51.51
C VAL A 134 -4.44 0.66 51.42
N CYS A 135 -3.73 0.84 50.29
CA CYS A 135 -2.80 1.96 50.08
C CYS A 135 -3.24 2.94 48.98
N TYR A 136 -4.25 2.60 48.17
CA TYR A 136 -4.74 3.32 46.99
C TYR A 136 -3.70 3.49 45.86
N GLU A 137 -2.60 2.75 45.92
CA GLU A 137 -1.59 2.70 44.85
C GLU A 137 -1.98 1.63 43.80
N PRO A 138 -1.66 1.84 42.50
CA PRO A 138 -1.79 0.79 41.47
C PRO A 138 -1.00 -0.47 41.82
N PHE A 139 -1.52 -1.65 41.50
CA PHE A 139 -0.79 -2.89 41.71
C PHE A 139 0.53 -2.93 40.90
N GLY A 140 1.66 -3.16 41.58
CA GLY A 140 2.93 -3.42 40.91
C GLY A 140 2.98 -4.83 40.28
N ARG A 141 3.84 -5.03 39.28
CA ARG A 141 4.05 -6.34 38.63
C ARG A 141 4.40 -7.42 39.66
N GLY A 142 3.63 -8.51 39.66
CA GLY A 142 3.82 -9.62 40.61
C GLY A 142 3.45 -9.31 42.06
N GLN A 143 2.82 -8.16 42.34
CA GLN A 143 2.43 -7.76 43.69
C GLN A 143 0.92 -7.90 43.97
N ALA A 144 0.10 -8.25 42.97
CA ALA A 144 -1.34 -8.45 43.16
C ALA A 144 -1.62 -9.81 43.84
N VAL A 145 -2.27 -9.77 45.00
CA VAL A 145 -2.61 -10.95 45.82
C VAL A 145 -4.11 -11.01 46.00
N SER A 146 -4.75 -12.00 45.38
CA SER A 146 -6.19 -12.22 45.49
C SER A 146 -6.50 -13.23 46.59
N LEU A 147 -7.54 -12.94 47.37
CA LEU A 147 -8.06 -13.83 48.40
C LEU A 147 -9.24 -14.66 47.85
N GLN A 148 -9.61 -15.75 48.53
CA GLN A 148 -10.70 -16.62 48.05
C GLN A 148 -12.09 -15.97 48.06
N CYS A 149 -12.24 -14.80 48.69
CA CYS A 149 -13.41 -13.93 48.61
C CYS A 149 -13.39 -12.97 47.40
N GLY A 150 -12.45 -13.10 46.46
CA GLY A 150 -12.33 -12.27 45.25
C GLY A 150 -11.52 -10.97 45.42
N HIS A 151 -11.59 -10.36 46.61
CA HIS A 151 -10.85 -9.14 46.95
C HIS A 151 -9.33 -9.28 46.75
N THR A 152 -8.69 -8.23 46.24
CA THR A 152 -7.29 -8.23 45.81
C THR A 152 -6.50 -7.08 46.41
N PHE A 153 -5.29 -7.38 46.90
CA PHE A 153 -4.46 -6.48 47.70
C PHE A 153 -3.03 -6.47 47.19
N CYS A 154 -2.26 -5.43 47.53
CA CYS A 154 -0.83 -5.43 47.30
C CYS A 154 -0.13 -6.41 48.27
N GLN A 155 0.90 -7.13 47.81
CA GLN A 155 1.57 -8.17 48.58
C GLN A 155 2.12 -7.65 49.91
N THR A 156 2.68 -6.44 49.97
CA THR A 156 3.14 -5.81 51.22
C THR A 156 1.96 -5.48 52.13
N CYS A 157 0.94 -4.78 51.60
CA CYS A 157 -0.32 -4.43 52.28
C CYS A 157 -0.93 -5.64 53.01
N TYR A 158 -1.11 -6.75 52.29
CA TYR A 158 -1.71 -7.96 52.84
C TYR A 158 -0.76 -8.70 53.80
N SER A 159 0.55 -8.70 53.56
CA SER A 159 1.53 -9.33 54.47
C SER A 159 1.61 -8.60 55.82
N GLU A 160 1.54 -7.27 55.82
CA GLU A 160 1.45 -6.48 57.06
C GLU A 160 0.15 -6.73 57.81
N TRP A 161 -0.98 -6.79 57.08
CA TRP A 161 -2.28 -7.10 57.66
C TRP A 161 -2.32 -8.50 58.31
N GLU A 162 -1.79 -9.51 57.61
CA GLU A 162 -1.61 -10.88 58.10
C GLU A 162 -0.68 -10.91 59.33
N HIS A 163 0.43 -10.16 59.31
CA HIS A 163 1.36 -10.07 60.44
C HIS A 163 0.69 -9.49 61.70
N ARG A 164 0.00 -8.35 61.56
CA ARG A 164 -0.74 -7.71 62.67
C ARG A 164 -1.84 -8.63 63.23
N HIS A 165 -2.51 -9.42 62.39
CA HIS A 165 -3.48 -10.42 62.85
C HIS A 165 -2.83 -11.60 63.60
N VAL A 166 -1.65 -12.06 63.15
CA VAL A 166 -0.87 -13.09 63.86
C VAL A 166 -0.44 -12.58 65.23
N GLU A 167 -0.01 -11.32 65.35
CA GLU A 167 0.37 -10.72 66.64
C GLU A 167 -0.83 -10.50 67.57
N ALA A 168 -1.96 -10.02 67.05
CA ALA A 168 -3.18 -9.88 67.84
C ALA A 168 -3.71 -11.23 68.35
N TRP A 169 -3.75 -12.25 67.49
CA TRP A 169 -4.19 -13.59 67.88
C TRP A 169 -3.24 -14.21 68.93
N LYS A 170 -1.90 -14.07 68.77
CA LYS A 170 -0.91 -14.50 69.78
C LYS A 170 -1.11 -13.89 71.18
N VAL A 171 -1.56 -12.63 71.27
CA VAL A 171 -1.73 -11.90 72.55
C VAL A 171 -3.13 -12.10 73.15
N SER A 172 -4.08 -12.65 72.38
CA SER A 172 -5.45 -12.92 72.84
C SER A 172 -5.47 -13.93 74.01
N PRO A 173 -6.21 -13.64 75.11
CA PRO A 173 -6.49 -14.64 76.13
C PRO A 173 -7.35 -15.83 75.64
N GLN A 174 -8.01 -15.69 74.48
CA GLN A 174 -8.86 -16.72 73.90
C GLN A 174 -8.04 -17.70 73.05
N GLN A 175 -7.28 -18.59 73.71
CA GLN A 175 -6.48 -19.63 73.07
C GLN A 175 -7.36 -20.68 72.37
N GLY A 176 -7.79 -20.42 71.14
CA GLY A 176 -8.67 -21.29 70.37
C GLY A 176 -8.50 -21.16 68.85
N VAL A 177 -7.82 -22.13 68.24
CA VAL A 177 -7.74 -22.36 66.78
C VAL A 177 -7.38 -21.11 65.94
N TYR A 178 -6.23 -20.52 66.24
CA TYR A 178 -5.60 -19.30 65.64
C TYR A 178 -5.78 -17.79 66.38
N LEU A 179 -6.20 -17.17 65.16
CA LEU A 179 -7.38 -17.48 64.28
C LEU A 179 -7.04 -17.77 62.79
N GLY A 180 -6.23 -16.91 62.15
CA GLY A 180 -6.17 -16.73 60.69
C GLY A 180 -6.70 -15.33 60.31
N PRO A 181 -6.12 -14.62 59.32
CA PRO A 181 -6.50 -13.24 59.03
C PRO A 181 -7.87 -13.15 58.34
N GLU A 182 -8.66 -12.16 58.75
CA GLU A 182 -9.87 -11.75 58.04
C GLU A 182 -9.49 -10.96 56.77
N CYS A 183 -10.34 -10.99 55.73
CA CYS A 183 -10.17 -10.08 54.59
C CYS A 183 -10.35 -8.60 55.03
N PRO A 184 -9.44 -7.66 54.67
CA PRO A 184 -9.57 -6.25 55.02
C PRO A 184 -10.91 -5.59 54.63
N GLU A 185 -11.49 -6.00 53.50
CA GLU A 185 -12.76 -5.47 52.99
C GLU A 185 -13.97 -6.21 53.58
N CYS A 186 -14.16 -7.49 53.22
CA CYS A 186 -15.38 -8.25 53.53
C CYS A 186 -15.33 -9.07 54.82
N ARG A 187 -14.21 -9.04 55.56
CA ARG A 187 -13.99 -9.72 56.85
C ARG A 187 -14.23 -11.24 56.89
N THR A 188 -14.29 -11.89 55.74
CA THR A 188 -14.45 -13.35 55.66
C THR A 188 -13.17 -14.05 56.14
N THR A 189 -13.32 -15.11 56.96
CA THR A 189 -12.23 -15.83 57.65
C THR A 189 -11.64 -17.01 56.85
N ASP A 190 -12.23 -17.39 55.70
CA ASP A 190 -11.82 -18.55 54.88
C ASP A 190 -10.47 -18.39 54.15
N VAL A 191 -9.74 -17.29 54.38
CA VAL A 191 -8.45 -16.97 53.76
C VAL A 191 -7.36 -18.02 54.05
N ARG A 192 -7.57 -18.90 55.04
CA ARG A 192 -6.70 -20.06 55.36
C ARG A 192 -6.35 -20.96 54.18
N ARG A 193 -7.18 -21.01 53.13
CA ARG A 193 -6.93 -21.80 51.91
C ARG A 193 -5.90 -21.16 50.94
N GLY A 194 -5.30 -20.03 51.31
CA GLY A 194 -4.08 -19.51 50.71
C GLY A 194 -4.26 -18.32 49.76
N ARG A 195 -3.16 -17.60 49.55
CA ARG A 195 -3.02 -16.51 48.58
C ARG A 195 -3.14 -17.05 47.16
N VAL A 196 -4.07 -16.53 46.37
CA VAL A 196 -4.23 -16.89 44.95
C VAL A 196 -3.57 -15.81 44.09
N ARG A 197 -2.61 -16.21 43.26
CA ARG A 197 -1.95 -15.32 42.30
C ARG A 197 -2.71 -15.39 40.96
N ILE A 198 -3.41 -14.33 40.59
CA ILE A 198 -4.20 -14.27 39.36
C ILE A 198 -3.35 -13.67 38.23
N TYR A 199 -2.67 -14.54 37.46
CA TYR A 199 -1.77 -14.12 36.38
C TYR A 199 -2.43 -13.25 35.30
N SER A 200 -3.73 -13.44 35.02
CA SER A 200 -4.47 -12.59 34.08
C SER A 200 -4.62 -11.15 34.58
N LEU A 201 -4.69 -10.93 35.91
CA LEU A 201 -4.74 -9.59 36.48
C LEU A 201 -3.38 -8.89 36.34
N GLU A 202 -2.28 -9.61 36.55
CA GLU A 202 -0.93 -9.07 36.34
C GLU A 202 -0.68 -8.68 34.87
N GLU A 203 -1.23 -9.45 33.93
CA GLU A 203 -1.17 -9.12 32.50
C GLU A 203 -2.01 -7.89 32.15
N VAL A 204 -3.22 -7.75 32.74
CA VAL A 204 -4.04 -6.53 32.60
C VAL A 204 -3.32 -5.31 33.18
N VAL A 205 -2.70 -5.43 34.36
CA VAL A 205 -1.84 -4.38 34.94
C VAL A 205 -0.69 -4.04 33.98
N ARG A 206 0.00 -5.03 33.41
CA ARG A 206 1.10 -4.83 32.45
C ARG A 206 0.65 -4.13 31.16
N LEU A 207 -0.58 -4.40 30.71
CA LEU A 207 -1.20 -3.72 29.56
C LEU A 207 -1.57 -2.27 29.88
N VAL A 208 -2.12 -2.00 31.07
CA VAL A 208 -2.42 -0.62 31.53
C VAL A 208 -1.13 0.19 31.73
N GLU A 209 -0.07 -0.40 32.32
CA GLU A 209 1.26 0.20 32.38
C GLU A 209 1.85 0.49 30.99
N ARG A 210 1.54 -0.32 29.98
CA ARG A 210 1.97 -0.10 28.59
C ARG A 210 1.18 1.07 28.00
N GLY A 211 -0.15 1.04 28.05
CA GLY A 211 -1.01 2.12 27.56
C GLY A 211 -0.66 3.47 28.18
N LYS A 212 -0.41 3.54 29.50
CA LYS A 212 0.07 4.77 30.17
C LYS A 212 1.36 5.33 29.57
N ARG A 213 2.32 4.47 29.23
CA ARG A 213 3.60 4.89 28.62
C ARG A 213 3.45 5.27 27.15
N GLU A 214 2.59 4.57 26.41
CA GLU A 214 2.29 4.89 25.01
C GLU A 214 1.56 6.24 24.89
N ILE A 215 0.58 6.52 25.77
CA ILE A 215 -0.10 7.82 25.90
C ILE A 215 0.86 8.92 26.39
N ALA A 216 1.81 8.62 27.28
CA ALA A 216 2.80 9.60 27.73
C ALA A 216 3.89 9.91 26.69
N ALA A 217 4.25 8.94 25.84
CA ALA A 217 5.20 9.13 24.73
C ALA A 217 4.55 9.79 23.51
N HIS A 218 3.28 9.50 23.25
CA HIS A 218 2.46 10.09 22.19
C HIS A 218 1.24 10.75 22.84
N PRO A 219 1.42 11.88 23.55
CA PRO A 219 0.30 12.63 24.09
C PRO A 219 -0.61 13.01 22.93
N TYR A 220 -1.87 12.58 23.00
CA TYR A 220 -2.89 13.06 22.06
C TYR A 220 -3.17 14.52 22.39
N THR A 221 -2.33 15.41 21.85
CA THR A 221 -2.82 16.70 21.41
C THR A 221 -3.87 16.39 20.35
N PRO A 222 -5.17 16.65 20.59
CA PRO A 222 -6.06 16.84 19.46
C PRO A 222 -5.39 17.88 18.56
N ALA A 223 -5.34 17.60 17.26
CA ALA A 223 -5.02 18.66 16.32
C ALA A 223 -6.13 19.69 16.45
N ILE A 224 -5.88 20.72 17.28
CA ILE A 224 -6.63 21.97 17.23
C ILE A 224 -6.57 22.33 15.76
N GLN A 225 -7.73 22.30 15.11
CA GLN A 225 -7.81 22.70 13.72
C GLN A 225 -7.63 24.21 13.74
N ASP A 226 -6.38 24.66 13.69
CA ASP A 226 -5.97 26.04 13.50
C ASP A 226 -6.63 26.50 12.20
N ALA A 227 -7.78 27.15 12.37
CA ALA A 227 -8.98 26.90 11.55
C ALA A 227 -8.65 26.86 10.06
N ILE A 228 -8.58 25.64 9.50
CA ILE A 228 -7.86 25.28 8.27
C ILE A 228 -7.95 26.43 7.28
N GLN A 229 -6.91 27.27 7.25
CA GLN A 229 -7.04 28.55 6.55
C GLN A 229 -7.30 28.22 5.08
N PRO A 230 -8.46 28.64 4.53
CA PRO A 230 -8.94 28.12 3.28
C PRO A 230 -7.95 28.53 2.21
N ILE A 231 -7.17 27.55 1.72
CA ILE A 231 -5.91 27.76 0.97
C ILE A 231 -6.15 28.85 -0.07
N THR A 232 -5.58 30.02 0.19
CA THR A 232 -5.95 31.19 -0.60
C THR A 232 -5.36 31.01 -1.99
N GLY A 233 -6.05 31.50 -3.04
CA GLY A 233 -5.54 31.32 -4.42
C GLY A 233 -4.12 31.87 -4.61
N THR A 234 -3.76 32.87 -3.79
CA THR A 234 -2.41 33.42 -3.59
C THR A 234 -1.38 32.40 -3.13
N ASP A 235 -1.69 31.50 -2.20
CA ASP A 235 -0.74 30.48 -1.71
C ASP A 235 -0.43 29.43 -2.78
N LEU A 236 -1.44 29.01 -3.55
CA LEU A 236 -1.27 28.11 -4.70
C LEU A 236 -0.44 28.76 -5.82
N LEU A 237 -0.69 30.04 -6.11
CA LEU A 237 0.09 30.82 -7.08
C LEU A 237 1.55 30.97 -6.66
N LEU A 238 1.82 31.30 -5.40
CA LEU A 238 3.18 31.40 -4.85
C LEU A 238 3.91 30.06 -4.93
N ARG A 239 3.24 28.95 -4.59
CA ARG A 239 3.85 27.61 -4.64
C ARG A 239 4.24 27.19 -6.05
N HIS A 240 3.45 27.55 -7.07
CA HIS A 240 3.82 27.33 -8.48
C HIS A 240 4.99 28.19 -8.96
N GLN A 241 5.11 29.45 -8.51
CA GLN A 241 6.23 30.32 -8.90
C GLN A 241 7.60 29.81 -8.42
N HIS A 242 7.65 29.07 -7.30
CA HIS A 242 8.90 28.47 -6.82
C HIS A 242 9.36 27.24 -7.61
N VAL A 243 8.45 26.48 -8.22
CA VAL A 243 8.82 25.33 -9.07
C VAL A 243 9.37 25.82 -10.42
N ALA A 244 8.67 26.79 -11.05
CA ALA A 244 9.02 27.31 -12.37
C ALA A 244 10.33 28.14 -12.45
N LYS A 245 11.16 28.11 -11.40
CA LYS A 245 12.40 28.89 -11.30
C LYS A 245 13.65 28.06 -10.97
N HIS A 246 13.55 26.73 -10.97
CA HIS A 246 14.69 25.84 -10.65
C HIS A 246 15.27 25.09 -11.87
N ASP A 247 14.52 24.99 -12.97
CA ASP A 247 14.88 24.21 -14.17
C ASP A 247 15.58 25.05 -15.27
N GLY A 248 16.15 26.20 -14.92
CA GLY A 248 16.59 27.23 -15.87
C GLY A 248 18.10 27.51 -15.95
N ASP A 249 18.92 26.87 -15.11
CA ASP A 249 20.30 27.33 -14.84
C ASP A 249 21.31 26.15 -14.78
N THR A 250 21.24 25.26 -15.78
CA THR A 250 22.24 24.21 -16.02
C THR A 250 22.58 24.13 -17.51
N ASN A 251 23.39 25.06 -17.99
CA ASN A 251 24.25 24.90 -19.17
C ASN A 251 25.60 25.57 -18.85
N ASP A 252 26.66 24.79 -18.98
CA ASP A 252 28.03 25.12 -19.38
C ASP A 252 28.48 26.60 -19.36
N ASP A 253 29.54 26.88 -18.59
CA ASP A 253 30.85 27.15 -19.21
C ASP A 253 32.04 27.12 -18.22
N ASP A 254 33.11 26.46 -18.67
CA ASP A 254 34.55 26.58 -18.38
C ASP A 254 35.17 26.62 -16.95
N ASP A 255 36.30 25.90 -16.88
CA ASP A 255 37.40 26.06 -15.92
C ASP A 255 37.82 27.52 -15.72
N HIS A 256 37.97 27.96 -14.46
CA HIS A 256 39.23 28.59 -14.00
C HIS A 256 39.39 28.59 -12.48
N ALA A 257 40.64 28.64 -12.02
CA ALA A 257 41.00 28.44 -10.62
C ALA A 257 41.28 29.74 -9.84
N GLN A 258 41.19 29.64 -8.51
CA GLN A 258 41.71 30.59 -7.50
C GLN A 258 41.16 32.03 -7.51
N SER A 259 40.27 32.33 -6.56
CA SER A 259 40.63 33.17 -5.40
C SER A 259 39.49 33.30 -4.39
N ALA A 260 39.84 33.51 -3.12
CA ALA A 260 38.87 33.74 -2.05
C ALA A 260 38.58 35.23 -1.85
N THR A 261 37.32 35.59 -1.56
CA THR A 261 36.98 36.71 -0.67
C THR A 261 35.59 36.49 -0.08
N ALA A 262 35.33 36.99 1.13
CA ALA A 262 34.10 36.71 1.88
C ALA A 262 33.33 37.98 2.28
N VAL A 263 32.02 37.96 2.06
CA VAL A 263 31.00 38.84 2.66
C VAL A 263 29.74 37.95 2.84
N THR A 264 29.46 37.35 3.99
CA THR A 264 29.00 37.96 5.25
C THR A 264 27.62 38.63 5.13
N ALA A 265 26.57 37.82 5.23
CA ALA A 265 25.20 38.26 5.49
C ALA A 265 24.54 37.29 6.49
N THR A 266 24.72 37.55 7.79
CA THR A 266 24.25 36.67 8.87
C THR A 266 22.78 36.93 9.20
N SER A 267 21.95 35.89 9.22
CA SER A 267 20.64 35.91 9.90
C SER A 267 20.62 34.81 10.96
N GLN A 268 20.16 35.15 12.17
CA GLN A 268 20.36 34.32 13.36
C GLN A 268 19.13 33.46 13.65
N LEU A 269 19.32 32.15 13.73
CA LEU A 269 18.46 31.25 14.50
C LEU A 269 19.33 30.40 15.43
N THR A 270 18.85 30.23 16.66
CA THR A 270 19.62 29.67 17.77
C THR A 270 19.74 28.15 17.67
N GLY A 271 20.98 27.64 17.76
CA GLY A 271 21.24 26.21 17.72
C GLY A 271 21.10 25.51 19.07
N ALA A 272 20.51 24.32 19.02
CA ALA A 272 20.81 23.19 19.89
C ALA A 272 20.79 21.93 18.99
N GLU A 273 21.36 20.82 19.47
CA GLU A 273 21.26 19.48 18.85
C GLU A 273 21.75 19.37 17.39
N ARG A 274 23.07 19.46 17.20
CA ARG A 274 23.72 18.99 15.97
C ARG A 274 25.11 18.38 16.22
N ASP A 275 25.12 17.22 16.86
CA ASP A 275 26.31 16.37 17.00
C ASP A 275 25.91 14.88 17.11
N LEU A 276 25.71 14.23 15.95
CA LEU A 276 25.78 12.77 15.78
C LEU A 276 25.85 12.39 14.29
N ILE A 277 27.10 12.31 13.82
CA ILE A 277 27.65 11.49 12.72
C ILE A 277 26.69 10.34 12.32
N ILE A 278 26.12 10.26 11.11
CA ILE A 278 26.76 9.99 9.81
C ILE A 278 27.60 8.69 9.80
N LEU A 279 26.93 7.55 9.97
CA LEU A 279 27.27 6.28 9.31
C LEU A 279 25.96 5.58 8.90
N ASP A 280 26.07 4.63 7.96
CA ASP A 280 25.03 3.85 7.26
C ASP A 280 24.60 4.39 5.89
N ALA A 281 25.52 4.23 4.93
CA ALA A 281 25.20 4.03 3.52
C ALA A 281 25.19 2.50 3.21
N ASP A 282 24.72 2.14 2.02
CA ASP A 282 24.79 0.79 1.44
C ASP A 282 24.10 -0.32 2.26
N ARG A 283 22.77 -0.39 2.13
CA ARG A 283 21.98 -1.57 2.49
C ARG A 283 21.00 -1.88 1.36
N ASP A 284 21.35 -2.88 0.55
CA ASP A 284 20.48 -3.38 -0.52
C ASP A 284 19.17 -3.94 0.05
N ASP A 285 18.04 -3.32 -0.29
CA ASP A 285 16.73 -3.93 -0.10
C ASP A 285 16.51 -4.98 -1.21
N PRO A 286 16.40 -6.28 -0.89
CA PRO A 286 16.16 -7.30 -1.90
C PRO A 286 14.76 -7.13 -2.48
N VAL A 287 14.68 -7.02 -3.81
CA VAL A 287 13.40 -6.97 -4.54
C VAL A 287 12.61 -8.24 -4.24
N VAL A 288 11.58 -8.12 -3.40
CA VAL A 288 10.60 -9.18 -3.17
C VAL A 288 9.78 -9.34 -4.44
N MET A 289 10.19 -10.27 -5.30
CA MET A 289 9.34 -10.76 -6.38
C MET A 289 8.18 -11.52 -5.75
N ASP A 290 7.02 -10.86 -5.70
CA ASP A 290 5.78 -11.45 -5.24
C ASP A 290 5.33 -12.53 -6.23
N LEU A 291 5.67 -13.77 -5.91
CA LEU A 291 5.57 -14.92 -6.80
C LEU A 291 4.16 -15.51 -6.68
N ALA A 292 3.18 -14.74 -7.17
CA ALA A 292 1.77 -15.09 -7.25
C ALA A 292 1.56 -16.32 -8.16
N GLN A 293 1.82 -17.50 -7.61
CA GLN A 293 1.80 -18.78 -8.30
C GLN A 293 0.36 -19.22 -8.58
N THR A 294 -0.20 -18.75 -9.70
CA THR A 294 -1.47 -19.23 -10.23
C THR A 294 -1.35 -20.72 -10.58
N GLN A 295 -1.81 -21.58 -9.68
CA GLN A 295 -1.96 -23.00 -9.98
C GLN A 295 -3.12 -23.16 -10.97
N GLU A 296 -2.77 -23.48 -12.21
CA GLU A 296 -3.69 -23.89 -13.24
C GLU A 296 -4.23 -25.28 -12.89
N ILE A 297 -5.50 -25.35 -12.47
CA ILE A 297 -6.14 -26.62 -12.06
C ILE A 297 -6.58 -27.36 -13.32
N THR A 298 -5.71 -28.21 -13.85
CA THR A 298 -6.12 -29.26 -14.79
C THR A 298 -7.07 -30.24 -14.10
N LEU A 299 -8.27 -30.40 -14.67
CA LEU A 299 -9.06 -31.60 -14.41
C LEU A 299 -8.47 -32.74 -15.23
N GLU A 300 -8.03 -33.80 -14.56
CA GLU A 300 -7.78 -35.11 -15.18
C GLU A 300 -8.84 -36.10 -14.69
N ASP A 301 -9.36 -36.92 -15.60
CA ASP A 301 -10.39 -37.92 -15.32
C ASP A 301 -9.82 -39.14 -14.55
N PRO A 302 -10.63 -39.83 -13.72
CA PRO A 302 -10.17 -40.97 -12.94
C PRO A 302 -10.18 -42.30 -13.72
N GLU A 303 -9.02 -42.94 -13.86
CA GLU A 303 -8.89 -44.36 -14.26
C GLU A 303 -8.49 -45.28 -13.09
N ASP A 304 -8.66 -46.60 -13.28
CA ASP A 304 -8.76 -47.60 -12.21
C ASP A 304 -7.46 -47.89 -11.40
N PRO A 305 -7.57 -48.14 -10.07
CA PRO A 305 -6.45 -48.54 -9.22
C PRO A 305 -6.16 -50.06 -9.28
N ALA A 306 -5.10 -50.45 -10.00
CA ALA A 306 -4.64 -51.85 -10.07
C ALA A 306 -3.18 -52.06 -9.56
N THR A 307 -3.06 -52.70 -8.40
CA THR A 307 -1.91 -53.51 -7.95
C THR A 307 -0.48 -52.96 -8.08
N ALA A 308 0.08 -52.48 -6.97
CA ALA A 308 1.51 -52.60 -6.67
C ALA A 308 1.71 -52.82 -5.15
N ALA A 309 2.77 -53.56 -4.77
CA ALA A 309 3.14 -53.85 -3.39
C ALA A 309 4.67 -53.90 -3.26
N VAL A 310 5.18 -54.13 -2.04
CA VAL A 310 6.62 -54.31 -1.72
C VAL A 310 7.39 -52.96 -1.80
N THR A 311 8.27 -52.54 -0.87
CA THR A 311 8.94 -53.18 0.29
C THR A 311 9.07 -52.20 1.45
N ALA A 312 9.32 -52.69 2.66
CA ALA A 312 9.97 -51.94 3.75
C ALA A 312 11.32 -52.58 4.11
N PRO A 313 12.35 -51.80 4.49
CA PRO A 313 13.49 -52.29 5.25
C PRO A 313 13.41 -51.86 6.73
N ALA A 314 14.14 -52.53 7.60
CA ALA A 314 14.17 -52.31 9.05
C ALA A 314 15.61 -52.08 9.56
N ASP A 315 15.70 -51.85 10.88
CA ASP A 315 16.90 -51.90 11.74
C ASP A 315 18.07 -50.91 11.49
N ALA A 316 18.29 -50.08 12.52
CA ALA A 316 19.62 -49.70 12.98
C ALA A 316 19.61 -49.61 14.52
N SER A 317 20.34 -50.49 15.20
CA SER A 317 20.44 -50.55 16.67
C SER A 317 21.87 -50.27 17.11
N ILE A 318 22.06 -49.31 18.03
CA ILE A 318 23.38 -48.98 18.60
C ILE A 318 23.25 -48.85 20.13
N GLN A 319 24.26 -49.38 20.83
CA GLN A 319 24.34 -49.46 22.29
C GLN A 319 25.17 -48.29 22.86
N GLY A 320 24.89 -47.89 24.11
CA GLY A 320 25.73 -46.93 24.85
C GLY A 320 25.30 -46.82 26.31
N ALA A 321 26.18 -47.13 27.26
CA ALA A 321 25.86 -47.22 28.68
C ALA A 321 26.58 -46.15 29.53
N ALA A 322 25.96 -45.70 30.63
CA ALA A 322 26.67 -45.25 31.84
C ALA A 322 25.78 -45.15 33.10
N SER A 323 26.22 -45.83 34.16
CA SER A 323 26.27 -45.40 35.58
C SER A 323 25.03 -44.91 36.36
N ARG A 324 24.77 -45.64 37.47
CA ARG A 324 23.98 -45.26 38.67
C ARG A 324 24.97 -45.04 39.84
N PRO A 325 24.70 -44.19 40.86
CA PRO A 325 24.02 -44.63 42.10
C PRO A 325 22.98 -43.58 42.60
N SER A 326 21.93 -43.85 43.39
CA SER A 326 21.58 -44.88 44.40
C SER A 326 21.79 -44.46 45.86
N ALA A 327 20.76 -43.86 46.48
CA ALA A 327 20.50 -43.85 47.93
C ALA A 327 18.99 -43.60 48.20
N ALA A 328 18.47 -44.09 49.34
CA ALA A 328 17.11 -43.90 49.89
C ALA A 328 17.25 -43.61 51.43
N PRO A 329 16.24 -43.65 52.36
CA PRO A 329 15.00 -44.46 52.37
C PRO A 329 13.72 -43.88 53.09
N ALA A 330 12.66 -44.72 53.08
CA ALA A 330 11.62 -44.93 54.12
C ALA A 330 10.41 -43.97 54.30
N GLY A 331 9.26 -44.56 54.72
CA GLY A 331 7.98 -43.91 55.07
C GLY A 331 7.02 -43.75 53.87
N ASP A 332 6.09 -44.64 53.50
CA ASP A 332 5.22 -45.64 54.18
C ASP A 332 3.82 -45.10 54.58
N GLU A 333 2.83 -46.02 54.65
CA GLU A 333 1.38 -45.86 54.85
C GLU A 333 0.51 -45.28 53.68
N ALA A 334 -0.76 -45.71 53.66
CA ALA A 334 -1.81 -45.39 52.67
C ALA A 334 -3.09 -44.90 53.42
N PRO A 335 -4.22 -44.50 52.77
CA PRO A 335 -5.12 -45.50 52.16
C PRO A 335 -5.98 -45.06 50.93
N GLN A 336 -6.24 -46.04 50.06
CA GLN A 336 -7.51 -46.35 49.37
C GLN A 336 -8.54 -45.22 49.06
N HIS A 337 -8.71 -44.92 47.76
CA HIS A 337 -9.91 -44.25 47.24
C HIS A 337 -11.05 -45.25 46.96
N PRO A 338 -12.32 -44.93 47.29
CA PRO A 338 -13.49 -45.57 46.70
C PRO A 338 -13.85 -44.91 45.36
N VAL A 339 -13.93 -45.70 44.29
CA VAL A 339 -14.47 -45.25 42.99
C VAL A 339 -15.98 -45.01 43.12
N ARG A 340 -16.49 -43.90 42.56
CA ARG A 340 -17.92 -43.71 42.33
C ARG A 340 -18.19 -43.17 40.93
N THR A 341 -18.90 -43.98 40.15
CA THR A 341 -19.31 -43.73 38.77
C THR A 341 -20.71 -43.10 38.72
N LEU A 342 -21.09 -42.59 37.54
CA LEU A 342 -22.43 -42.09 37.15
C LEU A 342 -22.80 -40.69 37.67
N CYS A 343 -22.94 -39.73 36.74
CA CYS A 343 -24.26 -39.25 36.28
C CYS A 343 -24.11 -38.32 35.04
N ASP A 344 -24.43 -38.86 33.88
CA ASP A 344 -25.40 -38.32 32.92
C ASP A 344 -25.40 -36.80 32.62
N THR A 345 -24.67 -36.41 31.56
CA THR A 345 -24.98 -35.21 30.76
C THR A 345 -25.85 -35.57 29.56
N PRO A 346 -27.12 -35.14 29.49
CA PRO A 346 -27.90 -35.25 28.25
C PRO A 346 -27.42 -34.21 27.23
N LEU A 347 -27.04 -34.65 26.03
CA LEU A 347 -27.03 -33.75 24.87
C LEU A 347 -28.46 -33.35 24.53
N SER A 348 -28.63 -32.17 23.95
CA SER A 348 -29.87 -31.78 23.27
C SER A 348 -29.54 -31.02 21.98
N SER A 349 -29.35 -31.79 20.91
CA SER A 349 -29.25 -31.28 19.54
C SER A 349 -30.56 -31.57 18.81
N ALA A 350 -31.46 -30.60 18.81
CA ALA A 350 -32.69 -30.56 18.01
C ALA A 350 -33.24 -29.13 18.04
N ALA A 351 -33.84 -28.59 16.97
CA ALA A 351 -33.79 -28.96 15.56
C ALA A 351 -34.12 -27.70 14.72
N ALA A 352 -33.88 -27.73 13.41
CA ALA A 352 -34.41 -26.69 12.53
C ALA A 352 -35.95 -26.80 12.45
N ALA A 353 -36.63 -25.67 12.50
CA ALA A 353 -38.04 -25.55 12.21
C ALA A 353 -38.30 -24.16 11.62
N ASP A 354 -38.83 -24.10 10.40
CA ASP A 354 -39.20 -22.84 9.74
C ASP A 354 -40.43 -22.20 10.41
N SER A 355 -40.40 -20.88 10.56
CA SER A 355 -41.56 -20.08 10.95
C SER A 355 -41.52 -18.71 10.27
N GLU A 356 -42.24 -18.57 9.16
CA GLU A 356 -42.50 -17.29 8.51
C GLU A 356 -43.50 -16.47 9.34
N ASP A 357 -43.02 -15.68 10.31
CA ASP A 357 -43.88 -14.81 11.11
C ASP A 357 -43.82 -13.35 10.62
N THR A 358 -44.91 -12.91 9.99
CA THR A 358 -44.99 -11.59 9.33
C THR A 358 -45.27 -10.48 10.35
N ILE A 359 -44.19 -9.97 10.97
CA ILE A 359 -44.28 -8.82 11.89
C ILE A 359 -44.66 -7.56 11.11
N SER A 360 -45.96 -7.24 11.14
CA SER A 360 -46.51 -6.04 10.53
C SER A 360 -46.11 -4.79 11.32
N ALA A 361 -45.28 -3.93 10.73
CA ALA A 361 -44.91 -2.66 11.34
C ALA A 361 -46.11 -1.69 11.39
N PRO A 362 -46.41 -1.05 12.53
CA PRO A 362 -47.49 -0.07 12.61
C PRO A 362 -47.09 1.24 11.88
N MET A 363 -47.97 1.73 11.01
CA MET A 363 -47.73 2.99 10.30
C MET A 363 -47.78 4.20 11.25
N PRO A 364 -46.90 5.21 11.08
CA PRO A 364 -47.01 6.46 11.81
C PRO A 364 -48.26 7.23 11.37
N ALA A 365 -49.05 7.70 12.34
CA ALA A 365 -50.29 8.42 12.07
C ALA A 365 -50.03 9.84 11.51
N SER A 366 -50.84 10.24 10.53
CA SER A 366 -50.78 11.58 9.93
C SER A 366 -51.14 12.69 10.95
N PRO A 367 -50.50 13.87 10.89
CA PRO A 367 -50.86 15.00 11.74
C PRO A 367 -52.25 15.56 11.38
N PRO A 368 -52.99 16.12 12.36
CA PRO A 368 -54.31 16.69 12.12
C PRO A 368 -54.25 18.03 11.35
N PRO A 369 -55.28 18.38 10.56
CA PRO A 369 -55.36 19.66 9.88
C PRO A 369 -55.57 20.82 10.88
N PRO A 370 -55.05 22.03 10.61
CA PRO A 370 -55.25 23.20 11.46
C PRO A 370 -56.72 23.64 11.45
N ALA A 371 -57.22 24.04 12.63
CA ALA A 371 -58.61 24.44 12.79
C ALA A 371 -58.91 25.81 12.14
N VAL A 372 -60.05 25.89 11.44
CA VAL A 372 -60.60 27.16 10.93
C VAL A 372 -61.37 27.85 12.07
N GLY A 373 -60.92 29.05 12.46
CA GLY A 373 -61.55 29.90 13.48
C GLY A 373 -61.58 31.37 13.02
N PRO A 374 -62.53 32.21 13.46
CA PRO A 374 -63.10 33.20 12.57
C PRO A 374 -62.84 34.68 12.92
N ALA A 375 -63.02 35.51 11.88
CA ALA A 375 -63.62 36.85 11.91
C ALA A 375 -63.00 37.97 12.78
N SER A 376 -62.43 38.95 12.06
CA SER A 376 -62.78 40.38 12.16
C SER A 376 -62.48 41.15 13.45
N SER A 377 -61.60 42.15 13.32
CA SER A 377 -61.65 43.40 14.09
C SER A 377 -61.02 44.53 13.29
N ASP A 378 -61.76 45.62 13.06
CA ASP A 378 -61.23 46.84 12.46
C ASP A 378 -60.23 47.53 13.40
N SER A 379 -59.12 48.03 12.85
CA SER A 379 -58.23 48.97 13.53
C SER A 379 -57.38 49.79 12.55
N THR A 380 -57.84 51.03 12.35
CA THR A 380 -57.15 52.26 11.90
C THR A 380 -55.71 52.18 11.35
N PRO A 381 -55.40 52.80 10.19
CA PRO A 381 -54.05 52.85 9.64
C PRO A 381 -53.13 53.84 10.38
N SER A 382 -52.26 53.32 11.25
CA SER A 382 -51.10 54.06 11.76
C SER A 382 -49.90 53.83 10.85
N SER A 383 -49.42 54.89 10.19
CA SER A 383 -48.29 54.84 9.23
C SER A 383 -46.92 54.69 9.93
N THR A 384 -46.67 53.53 10.52
CA THR A 384 -45.34 53.17 11.01
C THR A 384 -44.46 52.76 9.83
N THR A 385 -43.41 53.54 9.56
CA THR A 385 -42.37 53.17 8.57
C THR A 385 -41.46 52.08 9.14
N THR A 386 -41.94 50.83 9.15
CA THR A 386 -41.08 49.67 9.38
C THR A 386 -40.10 49.52 8.21
N LEU A 387 -38.80 49.64 8.51
CA LEU A 387 -37.75 49.30 7.55
C LEU A 387 -37.89 47.82 7.13
N PRO A 388 -37.66 47.48 5.85
CA PRO A 388 -37.77 46.10 5.39
C PRO A 388 -36.76 45.22 6.12
N SER A 389 -37.24 44.13 6.75
CA SER A 389 -36.36 43.19 7.46
C SER A 389 -35.44 42.48 6.46
N THR A 390 -34.16 42.84 6.48
CA THR A 390 -33.14 42.36 5.53
C THR A 390 -32.88 40.87 5.63
N ASP A 391 -33.17 40.24 6.77
CA ASP A 391 -32.79 38.86 7.04
C ASP A 391 -33.68 37.85 6.31
N ALA A 392 -34.93 38.22 6.01
CA ALA A 392 -35.81 37.44 5.13
C ALA A 392 -35.22 37.29 3.71
N SER A 393 -34.53 38.32 3.21
CA SER A 393 -33.84 38.27 1.92
C SER A 393 -32.54 37.46 1.96
N ARG A 394 -31.86 37.37 3.11
CA ARG A 394 -30.61 36.59 3.23
C ARG A 394 -30.88 35.08 3.20
N LEU A 395 -31.89 34.60 3.92
CA LEU A 395 -32.31 33.20 3.89
C LEU A 395 -32.76 32.77 2.49
N SER A 396 -33.49 33.64 1.77
CA SER A 396 -33.89 33.41 0.38
C SER A 396 -32.70 33.30 -0.58
N LEU A 397 -31.59 34.02 -0.33
CA LEU A 397 -30.40 33.98 -1.18
C LEU A 397 -29.64 32.66 -1.00
N GLU A 398 -29.47 32.21 0.25
CA GLU A 398 -28.80 30.95 0.56
C GLU A 398 -29.55 29.74 0.01
N GLU A 399 -30.89 29.69 0.16
CA GLU A 399 -31.69 28.62 -0.44
C GLU A 399 -31.60 28.63 -1.98
N THR A 400 -31.57 29.81 -2.60
CA THR A 400 -31.40 29.95 -4.05
C THR A 400 -30.03 29.41 -4.51
N TYR A 401 -28.95 29.75 -3.80
CA TYR A 401 -27.61 29.23 -4.08
C TYR A 401 -27.53 27.69 -3.91
N LEU A 402 -28.17 27.13 -2.88
CA LEU A 402 -28.23 25.68 -2.68
C LEU A 402 -29.01 24.97 -3.80
N ARG A 403 -30.15 25.54 -4.23
CA ARG A 403 -30.93 25.04 -5.39
C ARG A 403 -30.13 25.11 -6.69
N GLU A 404 -29.42 26.21 -6.95
CA GLU A 404 -28.58 26.36 -8.14
C GLU A 404 -27.38 25.39 -8.12
N ARG A 405 -26.73 25.21 -6.97
CA ARG A 405 -25.64 24.23 -6.80
C ARG A 405 -26.12 22.79 -6.97
N ALA A 406 -27.36 22.47 -6.55
CA ALA A 406 -28.00 21.19 -6.82
C ALA A 406 -28.30 21.01 -8.31
N ALA A 407 -28.85 22.03 -8.99
CA ALA A 407 -29.12 22.01 -10.43
C ALA A 407 -27.82 21.88 -11.26
N ALA A 408 -26.72 22.51 -10.84
CA ALA A 408 -25.41 22.33 -11.46
C ALA A 408 -24.90 20.88 -11.33
N ARG A 409 -25.05 20.25 -10.15
CA ARG A 409 -24.73 18.83 -9.92
C ARG A 409 -25.64 17.87 -10.69
N ALA A 410 -26.88 18.25 -11.00
CA ALA A 410 -27.77 17.48 -11.86
C ALA A 410 -27.30 17.54 -13.32
N ARG A 411 -27.07 18.75 -13.86
CA ARG A 411 -26.57 18.96 -15.23
C ARG A 411 -25.20 18.30 -15.48
N ALA A 412 -24.33 18.25 -14.47
CA ALA A 412 -23.06 17.53 -14.56
C ALA A 412 -23.26 16.03 -14.80
N ARG A 413 -24.12 15.37 -14.01
CA ARG A 413 -24.44 13.94 -14.17
C ARG A 413 -25.22 13.64 -15.46
N GLU A 414 -26.06 14.57 -15.92
CA GLU A 414 -26.73 14.46 -17.22
C GLU A 414 -25.73 14.52 -18.39
N ALA A 415 -24.71 15.38 -18.31
CA ALA A 415 -23.64 15.45 -19.31
C ALA A 415 -22.72 14.21 -19.28
N GLU A 416 -22.44 13.66 -18.10
CA GLU A 416 -21.67 12.43 -17.88
C GLU A 416 -22.38 11.22 -18.51
N LEU A 417 -23.65 11.00 -18.15
CA LEU A 417 -24.50 9.94 -18.73
C LEU A 417 -24.66 10.09 -20.26
N ARG A 418 -24.69 11.32 -20.78
CA ARG A 418 -24.72 11.58 -22.22
C ARG A 418 -23.42 11.17 -22.92
N LEU A 419 -22.26 11.40 -22.29
CA LEU A 419 -20.96 11.00 -22.83
C LEU A 419 -20.78 9.48 -22.76
N GLU A 420 -21.21 8.84 -21.67
CA GLU A 420 -21.27 7.39 -21.55
C GLU A 420 -22.14 6.76 -22.65
N ALA A 421 -23.33 7.33 -22.89
CA ALA A 421 -24.22 6.88 -23.95
C ALA A 421 -23.60 7.04 -25.36
N GLU A 422 -22.83 8.10 -25.62
CA GLU A 422 -22.09 8.25 -26.89
C GLU A 422 -20.98 7.19 -27.01
N MET A 423 -20.24 6.90 -25.93
CA MET A 423 -19.21 5.85 -25.94
C MET A 423 -19.79 4.43 -26.02
N ALA A 424 -21.01 4.21 -25.54
CA ALA A 424 -21.76 2.98 -25.76
C ALA A 424 -22.22 2.85 -27.22
N ALA A 425 -22.73 3.94 -27.82
CA ALA A 425 -23.14 3.96 -29.22
C ALA A 425 -21.97 3.69 -30.19
N ARG A 426 -20.79 4.29 -29.94
CA ARG A 426 -19.58 4.04 -30.74
C ARG A 426 -19.12 2.57 -30.69
N ARG A 427 -19.15 1.95 -29.50
CA ARG A 427 -18.84 0.52 -29.35
C ARG A 427 -19.84 -0.37 -30.10
N ALA A 428 -21.14 -0.05 -30.02
CA ALA A 428 -22.15 -0.78 -30.78
C ALA A 428 -21.99 -0.64 -32.31
N GLU A 429 -21.55 0.52 -32.81
CA GLU A 429 -21.24 0.71 -34.24
C GLU A 429 -19.97 -0.07 -34.66
N GLU A 430 -18.97 -0.16 -33.78
CA GLU A 430 -17.75 -0.95 -33.98
C GLU A 430 -18.02 -2.46 -33.98
N GLU A 431 -18.78 -2.96 -33.00
CA GLU A 431 -19.27 -4.35 -32.95
C GLU A 431 -20.11 -4.68 -34.19
N GLU A 432 -20.98 -3.76 -34.67
CA GLU A 432 -21.74 -4.00 -35.89
C GLU A 432 -20.86 -4.02 -37.14
N ARG A 433 -19.81 -3.19 -37.20
CA ARG A 433 -18.81 -3.19 -38.29
C ARG A 433 -18.07 -4.52 -38.34
N GLU A 434 -17.52 -4.99 -37.23
CA GLU A 434 -16.87 -6.30 -37.12
C GLU A 434 -17.83 -7.44 -37.49
N ALA A 435 -19.09 -7.37 -37.03
CA ALA A 435 -20.11 -8.33 -37.40
C ALA A 435 -20.50 -8.29 -38.88
N ARG A 436 -20.30 -7.18 -39.61
CA ARG A 436 -20.43 -7.14 -41.09
C ARG A 436 -19.21 -7.79 -41.76
N GLU A 437 -18.00 -7.42 -41.34
CA GLU A 437 -16.75 -7.95 -41.89
C GLU A 437 -16.63 -9.48 -41.72
N ALA A 438 -16.97 -10.01 -40.55
CA ALA A 438 -17.02 -11.46 -40.30
C ALA A 438 -18.06 -12.18 -41.20
N ARG A 439 -19.20 -11.54 -41.49
CA ARG A 439 -20.20 -12.08 -42.43
C ARG A 439 -19.70 -12.06 -43.88
N GLU A 440 -18.93 -11.05 -44.27
CA GLU A 440 -18.30 -11.01 -45.61
C GLU A 440 -17.20 -12.08 -45.74
N GLN A 441 -16.34 -12.25 -44.72
CA GLN A 441 -15.30 -13.29 -44.70
C GLN A 441 -15.91 -14.70 -44.89
N LEU A 442 -16.98 -15.03 -44.16
CA LEU A 442 -17.70 -16.31 -44.31
C LEU A 442 -18.31 -16.50 -45.71
N LEU A 443 -18.74 -15.43 -46.38
CA LEU A 443 -19.21 -15.50 -47.77
C LEU A 443 -18.05 -15.73 -48.75
N VAL A 444 -16.89 -15.08 -48.53
CA VAL A 444 -15.67 -15.29 -49.32
C VAL A 444 -15.14 -16.72 -49.17
N GLU A 445 -15.08 -17.27 -47.96
CA GLU A 445 -14.71 -18.67 -47.73
C GLU A 445 -15.67 -19.65 -48.42
N ARG A 446 -16.99 -19.40 -48.29
CA ARG A 446 -18.02 -20.25 -48.91
C ARG A 446 -17.96 -20.19 -50.44
N GLY A 447 -17.64 -19.04 -51.02
CA GLY A 447 -17.39 -18.87 -52.45
C GLY A 447 -16.05 -19.45 -52.93
N ARG A 448 -15.05 -19.56 -52.05
CA ARG A 448 -13.74 -20.17 -52.34
C ARG A 448 -13.72 -21.69 -52.26
N ARG A 449 -14.73 -22.34 -51.65
CA ARG A 449 -14.86 -23.81 -51.77
C ARG A 449 -15.07 -24.18 -53.23
N PRO A 450 -14.12 -24.86 -53.90
CA PRO A 450 -14.35 -25.30 -55.27
C PRO A 450 -15.53 -26.26 -55.27
N TYR A 451 -16.45 -26.09 -56.23
CA TYR A 451 -17.48 -27.08 -56.47
C TYR A 451 -16.78 -28.39 -56.84
N ALA A 452 -16.72 -29.31 -55.86
CA ALA A 452 -16.21 -30.66 -56.08
C ALA A 452 -17.17 -31.37 -57.03
N VAL A 453 -16.90 -31.26 -58.33
CA VAL A 453 -17.62 -31.97 -59.39
C VAL A 453 -17.38 -33.45 -59.13
N GLY A 454 -18.34 -34.08 -58.46
CA GLY A 454 -18.25 -35.44 -57.97
C GLY A 454 -18.20 -36.45 -59.11
N GLY A 455 -17.01 -36.66 -59.67
CA GLY A 455 -16.69 -37.73 -60.59
C GLY A 455 -16.81 -39.07 -59.87
N ALA A 456 -18.04 -39.54 -59.72
CA ALA A 456 -18.38 -40.79 -59.05
C ALA A 456 -17.96 -41.99 -59.92
N ILE A 457 -16.65 -42.29 -59.91
CA ILE A 457 -16.10 -43.51 -60.48
C ILE A 457 -16.62 -44.67 -59.65
N ARG A 458 -17.65 -45.34 -60.17
CA ARG A 458 -18.12 -46.64 -59.67
C ARG A 458 -17.11 -47.70 -60.08
N GLU A 459 -16.25 -48.11 -59.15
CA GLU A 459 -15.61 -49.42 -59.24
C GLU A 459 -16.60 -50.47 -58.73
N THR A 460 -16.83 -51.49 -59.55
CA THR A 460 -17.67 -52.66 -59.22
C THR A 460 -16.78 -53.82 -58.76
N PRO A 461 -17.24 -54.65 -57.79
CA PRO A 461 -16.49 -55.80 -57.28
C PRO A 461 -16.40 -56.96 -58.28
#